data_AF-A0A7J3FDI6-F1
#
_entry.id   AF-A0A7J3FDI6-F1
#
_cell.length_a   1.000
_cell.length_b   1.000
_cell.length_c   1.000
_cell.angle_alpha   90.00
_cell.angle_beta   90.00
_cell.angle_gamma   90.00
#
_symmetry.space_group_name_H-M   'P 1'
#
loop_
_entity.id
_entity.type
_entity.pdbx_description
1 polymer ?
#
loop_
_entity_poly.entity_id
_entity_poly.type
_entity_poly.pdbx_seq_one_letter_code
_entity_poly.pdbx_strand_id
1 'polypeptide(L)'
;MAEYRLLIPKERIGVVIGKGGEVKREIEQRLGVKVEIEGEEITIRGPDENPLAVLRAKDIVLAMGRGFSPERAFRLFDESQYL
;
A
#
# COMPACT_ATOMS: atom_id res chain seq x y z
N MET A 1 2.04 -16.62 -5.71
CA MET A 1 2.08 -15.16 -5.52
C MET A 1 1.54 -14.88 -4.14
N ALA A 2 2.28 -14.17 -3.30
CA ALA A 2 1.80 -13.75 -2.00
C ALA A 2 0.68 -12.73 -2.19
N GLU A 3 -0.43 -12.89 -1.47
CA GLU A 3 -1.60 -12.01 -1.54
C GLU A 3 -1.99 -11.55 -0.14
N TYR A 4 -2.34 -10.28 0.01
CA TYR A 4 -2.94 -9.74 1.22
C TYR A 4 -4.13 -8.84 0.88
N ARG A 5 -5.23 -8.98 1.63
CA ARG A 5 -6.43 -8.16 1.45
C ARG A 5 -6.73 -7.39 2.72
N LEU A 6 -7.15 -6.15 2.55
CA LEU A 6 -7.51 -5.26 3.66
C LEU A 6 -8.61 -4.30 3.27
N LEU A 7 -9.36 -3.87 4.29
CA LEU A 7 -10.33 -2.80 4.19
C LEU A 7 -9.75 -1.51 4.76
N ILE A 8 -10.01 -0.38 4.10
CA ILE A 8 -9.76 0.96 4.65
C ILE A 8 -11.01 1.82 4.47
N PRO A 9 -11.18 2.89 5.27
CA PRO A 9 -12.33 3.78 5.13
C PRO A 9 -12.46 4.31 3.70
N LYS A 10 -13.67 4.28 3.13
CA LYS A 10 -13.95 4.75 1.75
C LYS A 10 -13.36 6.12 1.43
N GLU A 11 -13.44 7.06 2.36
CA GLU A 11 -12.90 8.42 2.20
C GLU A 11 -11.38 8.46 2.00
N ARG A 12 -10.66 7.41 2.41
CA ARG A 12 -9.21 7.28 2.32
C ARG A 12 -8.74 6.56 1.06
N ILE A 13 -9.64 5.91 0.31
CA ILE A 13 -9.30 5.23 -0.94
C ILE A 13 -8.64 6.20 -1.93
N GLY A 14 -9.17 7.42 -2.04
CA GLY A 14 -8.59 8.45 -2.92
C GLY A 14 -7.15 8.82 -2.56
N VAL A 15 -6.77 8.73 -1.28
CA VAL A 15 -5.40 8.99 -0.82
C VAL A 15 -4.44 7.88 -1.26
N VAL A 16 -4.90 6.62 -1.22
CA VAL A 16 -4.10 5.47 -1.67
C VAL A 16 -3.94 5.47 -3.20
N ILE A 17 -4.97 5.89 -3.92
CA ILE A 17 -4.88 6.04 -5.39
C ILE A 17 -3.93 7.20 -5.72
N GLY A 18 -4.10 8.36 -5.08
CA GLY A 18 -3.42 9.60 -5.43
C GLY A 18 -3.96 10.21 -6.72
N LYS A 19 -3.57 11.44 -7.04
CA LYS A 19 -3.96 12.11 -8.28
C LYS A 19 -3.43 11.31 -9.47
N GLY A 20 -4.30 10.99 -10.42
CA GLY A 20 -3.93 10.17 -11.58
C GLY A 20 -3.34 8.77 -11.26
N GLY A 21 -3.50 8.26 -10.03
CA GLY A 21 -2.94 6.97 -9.62
C GLY A 21 -1.47 7.01 -9.17
N GLU A 22 -0.89 8.19 -8.91
CA GLU A 22 0.53 8.37 -8.59
C GLU A 22 1.00 7.58 -7.35
N VAL A 23 0.21 7.59 -6.26
CA VAL A 23 0.57 6.95 -4.99
C VAL A 23 0.56 5.44 -5.15
N LYS A 24 -0.51 4.91 -5.77
CA LYS A 24 -0.63 3.50 -6.12
C LYS A 24 0.59 3.04 -6.94
N ARG A 25 0.93 3.77 -8.01
CA ARG A 25 2.06 3.43 -8.88
C ARG A 25 3.39 3.45 -8.14
N GLU A 26 3.58 4.40 -7.23
CA GLU A 26 4.80 4.48 -6.43
C GLU A 26 4.98 3.23 -5.55
N ILE A 27 3.91 2.79 -4.89
CA ILE A 27 3.92 1.56 -4.07
C ILE A 27 4.25 0.34 -4.94
N GLU A 28 3.59 0.22 -6.09
CA GLU A 28 3.79 -0.88 -7.04
C GLU A 28 5.24 -0.91 -7.56
N GLN A 29 5.80 0.24 -7.95
CA GLN A 29 7.14 0.35 -8.52
C GLN A 29 8.24 0.09 -7.48
N ARG A 30 8.12 0.65 -6.27
CA ARG A 30 9.17 0.51 -5.25
C ARG A 30 9.22 -0.87 -4.62
N LEU A 31 8.06 -1.51 -4.45
CA LEU A 31 7.97 -2.80 -3.77
C LEU A 31 7.83 -3.98 -4.74
N GLY A 32 7.66 -3.74 -6.04
CA GLY A 32 7.43 -4.80 -7.02
C GLY A 32 6.13 -5.56 -6.76
N VAL A 33 5.11 -4.86 -6.27
CA VAL A 33 3.78 -5.41 -5.97
C VAL A 33 2.75 -4.90 -6.98
N LYS A 34 1.59 -5.55 -7.00
CA LYS A 34 0.38 -5.08 -7.69
C LYS A 34 -0.68 -4.73 -6.65
N VAL A 35 -1.27 -3.56 -6.78
CA VAL A 35 -2.36 -3.09 -5.91
C VAL A 35 -3.65 -3.05 -6.73
N GLU A 36 -4.69 -3.68 -6.25
CA GLU A 36 -6.04 -3.68 -6.83
C GLU A 36 -7.01 -3.11 -5.79
N ILE A 37 -7.96 -2.29 -6.24
CA ILE A 37 -8.87 -1.55 -5.37
C ILE A 37 -10.28 -1.76 -5.88
N GLU A 38 -11.14 -2.33 -5.03
CA GLU A 38 -12.54 -2.65 -5.33
C GLU A 38 -13.42 -2.12 -4.20
N GLY A 39 -14.02 -0.94 -4.42
CA GLY A 39 -14.80 -0.26 -3.38
C GLY A 39 -13.94 0.17 -2.20
N GLU A 40 -14.08 -0.53 -1.06
CA GLU A 40 -13.31 -0.31 0.17
C GLU A 40 -12.22 -1.38 0.38
N GLU A 41 -12.21 -2.43 -0.44
CA GLU A 41 -11.24 -3.50 -0.38
C GLU A 41 -10.02 -3.19 -1.24
N ILE A 42 -8.84 -3.41 -0.65
CA ILE A 42 -7.55 -3.31 -1.31
C ILE A 42 -6.92 -4.70 -1.29
N THR A 43 -6.53 -5.17 -2.47
CA THR A 43 -5.79 -6.42 -2.66
C THR A 43 -4.38 -6.10 -3.11
N ILE A 44 -3.40 -6.64 -2.40
CA ILE A 44 -1.97 -6.47 -2.68
C ILE A 44 -1.39 -7.83 -3.05
N ARG A 45 -0.76 -7.93 -4.22
CA ARG A 45 -0.13 -9.15 -4.73
C ARG A 45 1.36 -8.91 -4.98
N GLY A 46 2.20 -9.85 -4.61
CA GLY A 46 3.64 -9.76 -4.82
C GLY A 46 4.27 -11.12 -5.14
N PRO A 47 5.57 -11.13 -5.50
CA PRO A 47 6.31 -12.36 -5.75
C PRO A 47 6.45 -13.20 -4.48
N ASP A 48 6.35 -14.53 -4.59
CA ASP A 48 6.52 -15.45 -3.45
C ASP A 48 7.93 -15.41 -2.86
N GLU A 49 8.91 -15.00 -3.67
CA GLU A 49 10.31 -14.84 -3.32
C GLU A 49 10.54 -13.70 -2.32
N ASN A 50 9.62 -12.73 -2.27
CA ASN A 50 9.69 -11.60 -1.36
C ASN A 50 8.31 -11.26 -0.73
N PRO A 51 7.82 -12.09 0.22
CA PRO A 51 6.55 -11.82 0.90
C PRO A 51 6.57 -10.54 1.74
N LEU A 52 7.76 -10.07 2.16
CA LEU A 52 7.93 -8.83 2.92
C LEU A 52 7.47 -7.60 2.11
N ALA A 53 7.59 -7.64 0.78
CA ALA A 53 7.10 -6.57 -0.08
C ALA A 53 5.58 -6.35 0.07
N VAL A 54 4.81 -7.45 0.13
CA VAL A 54 3.36 -7.40 0.35
C VAL A 54 3.04 -6.85 1.74
N LEU A 55 3.79 -7.25 2.76
CA LEU A 55 3.60 -6.76 4.12
C LEU A 55 3.90 -5.26 4.26
N ARG A 56 4.98 -4.77 3.63
CA ARG A 56 5.30 -3.34 3.61
C ARG A 56 4.23 -2.52 2.89
N ALA A 57 3.80 -2.99 1.73
CA ALA A 57 2.72 -2.35 0.99
C ALA A 57 1.44 -2.29 1.84
N LYS A 58 1.11 -3.37 2.56
CA LYS A 58 0.01 -3.39 3.52
C LYS A 58 0.19 -2.33 4.62
N ASP A 59 1.36 -2.24 5.25
CA ASP A 59 1.60 -1.26 6.32
C ASP A 59 1.49 0.19 5.82
N ILE A 60 1.97 0.47 4.61
CA ILE A 60 1.82 1.77 3.94
C ILE A 60 0.34 2.10 3.69
N VAL A 61 -0.42 1.16 3.14
CA VAL A 61 -1.84 1.33 2.86
C VAL A 61 -2.63 1.51 4.17
N LEU A 62 -2.30 0.76 5.22
CA LEU A 62 -2.93 0.91 6.54
C LEU A 62 -2.60 2.26 7.18
N ALA A 63 -1.37 2.74 7.09
CA ALA A 63 -1.02 4.07 7.56
C ALA A 63 -1.86 5.13 6.85
N MET A 64 -2.01 5.05 5.52
CA MET A 64 -2.90 5.95 4.80
C MET A 64 -4.36 5.77 5.23
N GLY A 65 -4.85 4.55 5.43
CA GLY A 65 -6.19 4.29 5.97
C GLY A 65 -6.42 4.92 7.36
N ARG A 66 -5.37 5.04 8.17
CA ARG A 66 -5.40 5.63 9.53
C ARG A 66 -5.23 7.16 9.56
N GLY A 67 -5.14 7.82 8.40
CA GLY A 67 -5.07 9.29 8.33
C GLY A 67 -3.69 9.87 8.01
N PHE A 68 -2.66 9.06 7.82
CA PHE A 68 -1.33 9.57 7.43
C PHE A 68 -1.32 10.05 5.96
N SER A 69 -0.52 11.08 5.66
CA SER A 69 -0.28 11.50 4.27
C SER A 69 0.58 10.47 3.53
N PRO A 70 0.53 10.42 2.19
CA PRO A 70 1.40 9.56 1.41
C PRO A 70 2.88 9.74 1.75
N GLU A 71 3.37 10.98 1.89
CA GLU A 71 4.80 11.21 2.18
C GLU A 71 5.19 10.64 3.56
N ARG A 72 4.29 10.73 4.55
CA ARG A 72 4.54 10.15 5.88
C ARG A 72 4.52 8.64 5.85
N ALA A 73 3.60 8.04 5.09
CA ALA A 73 3.48 6.59 4.94
C ALA A 73 4.67 6.01 4.16
N PHE A 74 5.19 6.71 3.16
CA PHE A 74 6.34 6.29 2.35
C PHE A 74 7.65 6.19 3.13
N ARG A 75 7.74 6.77 4.32
CA ARG A 75 8.89 6.51 5.22
C ARG A 75 8.99 5.05 5.65
N LEU A 76 7.93 4.26 5.49
CA LEU A 76 7.93 2.81 5.72
C LEU A 76 8.57 2.02 4.59
N PHE A 77 8.99 2.67 3.49
CA PHE A 77 9.85 2.02 2.50
C PHE A 77 11.24 1.70 3.08
N ASP A 78 11.71 2.54 4.00
CA ASP A 78 13.03 2.39 4.62
C ASP A 78 12.98 1.34 5.74
N GLU A 79 13.84 0.32 5.63
CA GLU A 79 13.82 -0.89 6.49
C GLU A 79 14.07 -0.63 7.98
N SER A 80 14.46 0.60 8.34
CA SER A 80 14.70 1.03 9.72
C SER A 80 13.46 1.49 10.49
N GLN A 81 12.31 1.63 9.82
CA GLN A 81 11.08 2.19 10.40
C GLN A 81 10.02 1.09 10.55
N TYR A 82 9.87 0.56 11.76
CA TYR A 82 8.75 -0.32 12.12
C TYR A 82 7.66 0.49 12.83
N LEU A 83 6.39 0.23 12.48
CA LEU A 83 5.19 0.77 13.15
C LEU A 83 4.90 0.05 14.47
#